data_AF-A0A350UYU6-F1
#
_entry.id   AF-A0A350UYU6-F1
#
_cell.length_a   1.000
_cell.length_b   1.000
_cell.length_c   1.000
_cell.angle_alpha   90.00
_cell.angle_beta   90.00
_cell.angle_gamma   90.00
#
_symmetry.space_group_name_H-M   'P 1'
#
loop_
_entity.id
_entity.type
_entity.pdbx_description
1 polymer ?
#
loop_
_entity_poly.entity_id
_entity_poly.type
_entity_poly.pdbx_seq_one_letter_code
_entity_poly.pdbx_strand_id
1 'polypeptide(L)'
;MTNSFGTPPDPNNLQGDEKMLALFSHLSLFLGGIILPIIFWATNRDKSKFVTFHALQALWFHIAYIAILLVFIFGFVIVAVIGGVGMGAFAGATGSKEMPVFFIIAMIGFYILLFAIIFGCIGYSIYMGIKSYQGKMVKYPVIGNKVYAKVYGTAS
;
A
#
# COMPACT_ATOMS: atom_id res chain seq x y z
N MET A 1 -17.59 6.86 34.17
CA MET A 1 -17.13 6.84 32.76
C MET A 1 -15.93 5.91 32.69
N THR A 2 -16.13 4.66 32.30
CA THR A 2 -15.06 3.66 32.29
C THR A 2 -14.13 3.92 31.12
N ASN A 3 -12.98 4.48 31.42
CA ASN A 3 -11.82 4.54 30.54
C ASN A 3 -11.27 3.13 30.32
N SER A 4 -12.02 2.28 29.62
CA SER A 4 -11.48 1.05 29.04
C SER A 4 -10.74 1.45 27.77
N PHE A 5 -9.56 2.03 27.97
CA PHE A 5 -8.52 2.06 26.95
C PHE A 5 -8.01 0.62 26.80
N GLY A 6 -8.84 -0.19 26.13
CA GLY A 6 -8.66 -1.62 25.98
C GLY A 6 -7.25 -1.96 25.52
N THR A 7 -6.67 -2.94 26.19
CA THR A 7 -5.67 -3.83 25.62
C THR A 7 -6.11 -4.27 24.22
N PRO A 8 -5.17 -4.59 23.30
CA PRO A 8 -5.56 -5.20 22.03
C PRO A 8 -6.50 -6.36 22.35
N PRO A 9 -7.70 -6.41 21.74
CA PRO A 9 -8.68 -7.42 22.08
C PRO A 9 -8.00 -8.78 21.96
N ASP A 10 -8.17 -9.62 23.00
CA ASP A 10 -7.75 -11.02 22.93
C ASP A 10 -8.32 -11.57 21.60
N PRO A 11 -7.49 -12.14 20.71
CA PRO A 11 -7.95 -12.70 19.43
C PRO A 11 -9.13 -13.68 19.59
N ASN A 12 -9.28 -14.27 20.77
CA ASN A 12 -10.35 -15.19 21.14
C ASN A 12 -11.69 -14.49 21.43
N ASN A 13 -11.70 -13.19 21.72
CA ASN A 13 -12.90 -12.39 21.99
C ASN A 13 -13.38 -11.56 20.78
N LEU A 14 -12.70 -11.67 19.64
CA LEU A 14 -13.07 -10.99 18.40
C LEU A 14 -14.20 -11.73 17.68
N GLN A 15 -15.23 -11.00 17.29
CA GLN A 15 -16.33 -11.55 16.49
C GLN A 15 -15.87 -11.87 15.07
N GLY A 16 -16.53 -12.84 14.41
CA GLY A 16 -16.21 -13.25 13.05
C GLY A 16 -16.27 -12.08 12.04
N ASP A 17 -17.28 -11.22 12.19
CA ASP A 17 -17.46 -10.04 11.34
C ASP A 17 -16.32 -9.03 11.46
N GLU A 18 -15.76 -8.84 12.67
CA GLU A 18 -14.62 -7.93 12.87
C GLU A 18 -13.37 -8.44 12.14
N LYS A 19 -13.11 -9.76 12.21
CA LYS A 19 -12.01 -10.41 11.50
C LYS A 19 -12.17 -10.30 9.98
N MET A 20 -13.40 -10.44 9.49
CA MET A 20 -13.75 -10.34 8.08
C MET A 20 -13.62 -8.89 7.56
N LEU A 21 -14.09 -7.90 8.32
CA LEU A 21 -13.93 -6.49 7.97
C LEU A 21 -12.45 -6.07 7.97
N ALA A 22 -11.65 -6.58 8.90
CA ALA A 22 -10.21 -6.33 8.92
C ALA A 22 -9.49 -6.96 7.71
N LEU A 23 -9.84 -8.21 7.35
CA LEU A 23 -9.37 -8.87 6.13
C LEU A 23 -9.71 -8.03 4.89
N PHE A 24 -10.99 -7.70 4.70
CA PHE A 24 -11.45 -6.94 3.55
C PHE A 24 -10.91 -5.51 3.53
N SER A 25 -10.52 -4.95 4.68
CA SER A 25 -9.81 -3.67 4.70
C SER A 25 -8.52 -3.74 3.89
N HIS A 26 -7.70 -4.78 4.03
CA HIS A 26 -6.46 -4.91 3.24
C HIS A 26 -6.73 -5.44 1.81
N LEU A 27 -7.66 -6.39 1.65
CA LEU A 27 -8.03 -6.93 0.33
C LEU A 27 -8.81 -5.93 -0.53
N SER A 28 -9.26 -4.82 0.04
CA SER A 28 -10.01 -3.81 -0.70
C SER A 28 -9.23 -3.22 -1.87
N LEU A 29 -7.91 -3.35 -1.90
CA LEU A 29 -7.08 -3.02 -3.07
C LEU A 29 -7.62 -3.65 -4.37
N PHE A 30 -8.25 -4.83 -4.31
CA PHE A 30 -8.81 -5.55 -5.46
C PHE A 30 -10.29 -5.26 -5.73
N LEU A 31 -11.06 -4.87 -4.70
CA LEU A 31 -12.53 -4.91 -4.73
C LEU A 31 -13.18 -3.51 -4.74
N GLY A 32 -12.52 -2.51 -4.15
CA GLY A 32 -13.08 -1.16 -4.02
C GLY A 32 -12.05 -0.06 -3.74
N GLY A 33 -10.77 -0.38 -3.92
CA GLY A 33 -9.64 0.51 -3.72
C GLY A 33 -9.63 1.16 -2.34
N ILE A 34 -9.34 2.46 -2.33
CA ILE A 34 -9.24 3.28 -1.12
C ILE A 34 -10.58 3.53 -0.42
N ILE A 35 -11.72 3.30 -1.09
CA ILE A 35 -13.05 3.66 -0.58
C ILE A 35 -13.49 2.72 0.54
N LEU A 36 -13.31 1.41 0.37
CA LEU A 36 -13.70 0.41 1.37
C LEU A 36 -13.05 0.60 2.75
N PRO A 37 -11.73 0.82 2.89
CA PRO A 37 -11.12 1.03 4.20
C PRO A 37 -11.61 2.34 4.85
N ILE A 38 -11.98 3.35 4.06
CA ILE A 38 -12.64 4.56 4.59
C ILE A 38 -14.02 4.21 5.15
N ILE A 39 -14.83 3.46 4.40
CA ILE A 39 -16.16 3.02 4.85
C ILE A 39 -16.05 2.18 6.13
N PHE A 40 -15.17 1.18 6.14
CA PHE A 40 -14.99 0.30 7.30
C PHE A 40 -14.50 1.06 8.52
N TRP A 41 -13.57 2.01 8.34
CA TRP A 41 -13.15 2.92 9.41
C TRP A 41 -14.32 3.78 9.90
N ALA A 42 -15.02 4.47 9.01
CA ALA A 42 -16.09 5.39 9.38
C ALA A 42 -17.26 4.69 10.11
N THR A 43 -17.61 3.48 9.69
CA THR A 43 -18.74 2.72 10.24
C THR A 43 -18.40 1.93 11.51
N ASN A 44 -17.12 1.69 11.79
CA ASN A 44 -16.66 0.90 12.95
C ASN A 44 -15.79 1.68 13.95
N ARG A 45 -15.46 2.95 13.69
CA ARG A 45 -14.64 3.81 14.58
C ARG A 45 -15.08 3.83 16.04
N ASP A 46 -16.40 3.77 16.27
CA ASP A 46 -16.99 3.80 17.60
C ASP A 46 -17.42 2.40 18.11
N LYS A 47 -17.29 1.35 17.28
CA LYS A 47 -17.77 -0.01 17.55
C LYS A 47 -16.63 -1.01 17.81
N SER A 48 -15.56 -0.92 17.04
CA SER A 48 -14.43 -1.87 17.09
C SER A 48 -13.11 -1.18 16.85
N LYS A 49 -12.26 -1.14 17.89
CA LYS A 49 -10.88 -0.66 17.78
C LYS A 49 -10.05 -1.55 16.85
N PHE A 50 -10.34 -2.85 16.81
CA PHE A 50 -9.65 -3.81 15.95
C PHE A 50 -9.88 -3.51 14.46
N VAL A 51 -11.15 -3.38 14.06
CA VAL A 51 -11.50 -3.02 12.68
C VAL A 51 -10.96 -1.63 12.34
N THR A 52 -11.11 -0.67 13.25
CA THR A 52 -10.60 0.71 13.07
C THR A 52 -9.11 0.74 12.80
N PHE A 53 -8.33 -0.05 13.54
CA PHE A 53 -6.88 -0.15 13.38
C PHE A 53 -6.49 -0.71 12.01
N HIS A 54 -7.06 -1.84 11.60
CA HIS A 54 -6.74 -2.44 10.31
C HIS A 54 -7.27 -1.63 9.12
N ALA A 55 -8.43 -1.01 9.25
CA ALA A 55 -8.99 -0.11 8.24
C ALA A 55 -8.11 1.13 8.01
N LEU A 56 -7.66 1.79 9.08
CA LEU A 56 -6.74 2.94 8.96
C LEU A 56 -5.37 2.54 8.42
N GLN A 57 -4.85 1.38 8.83
CA GLN A 57 -3.60 0.85 8.29
C GLN A 57 -3.69 0.57 6.79
N ALA A 58 -4.75 -0.10 6.34
CA ALA A 58 -4.99 -0.37 4.93
C ALA A 58 -5.17 0.92 4.14
N LEU A 59 -5.88 1.91 4.68
CA LEU A 59 -6.02 3.22 4.07
C LEU A 59 -4.66 3.89 3.80
N TRP A 60 -3.78 3.94 4.80
CA TRP A 60 -2.45 4.51 4.62
C TRP A 60 -1.58 3.69 3.67
N PHE A 61 -1.71 2.37 3.68
CA PHE A 61 -1.04 1.51 2.71
C PHE A 61 -1.51 1.80 1.28
N HIS A 62 -2.80 2.00 1.06
CA HIS A 62 -3.35 2.37 -0.25
C HIS A 62 -2.86 3.73 -0.73
N ILE A 63 -2.80 4.72 0.16
CA ILE A 63 -2.23 6.04 -0.15
C ILE A 63 -0.77 5.90 -0.55
N ALA A 64 0.03 5.15 0.22
CA ALA A 64 1.44 4.91 -0.10
C ALA A 64 1.60 4.16 -1.43
N TYR A 65 0.78 3.15 -1.69
CA TYR A 65 0.77 2.40 -2.95
C TYR A 65 0.49 3.32 -4.14
N ILE A 66 -0.56 4.14 -4.08
CA ILE A 66 -0.90 5.11 -5.13
C ILE A 66 0.24 6.12 -5.32
N ALA A 67 0.80 6.65 -4.23
CA ALA A 67 1.91 7.61 -4.30
C ALA A 67 3.15 7.02 -4.98
N ILE A 68 3.52 5.77 -4.64
CA ILE A 68 4.63 5.05 -5.27
C ILE A 68 4.36 4.89 -6.78
N LEU A 69 3.17 4.45 -7.17
CA LEU A 69 2.81 4.32 -8.58
C LEU A 69 2.88 5.65 -9.32
N LEU A 70 2.39 6.73 -8.73
CA LEU A 70 2.47 8.07 -9.34
C LEU A 70 3.92 8.51 -9.51
N VAL A 71 4.78 8.33 -8.51
CA VAL A 71 6.22 8.63 -8.61
C VAL A 71 6.86 7.84 -9.75
N PHE A 72 6.54 6.56 -9.89
CA PHE A 72 7.04 5.74 -11.00
C PHE A 72 6.53 6.19 -12.36
N ILE A 73 5.24 6.53 -12.48
CA ILE A 73 4.65 7.01 -13.73
C ILE A 73 5.25 8.36 -14.14
N PHE A 74 5.33 9.33 -13.23
CA PHE A 74 5.92 10.63 -13.53
C PHE A 74 7.41 10.53 -13.79
N GLY A 75 8.13 9.72 -13.00
CA GLY A 75 9.54 9.42 -13.22
C GLY A 75 9.78 8.80 -14.60
N PHE A 76 8.94 7.85 -15.00
CA PHE A 76 8.99 7.25 -16.33
C PHE A 76 8.75 8.27 -17.43
N VAL A 77 7.73 9.11 -17.31
CA VAL A 77 7.44 10.17 -18.30
C VAL A 77 8.61 11.14 -18.43
N ILE A 78 9.20 11.57 -17.30
CA ILE A 78 10.36 12.47 -17.31
C ILE A 78 11.56 11.80 -18.00
N VAL A 79 11.87 10.55 -17.65
CA VAL A 79 12.95 9.78 -18.26
C VAL A 79 12.68 9.53 -19.75
N ALA A 80 11.44 9.27 -20.15
CA ALA A 80 11.07 9.06 -21.53
C ALA A 80 11.18 10.35 -22.36
N VAL A 81 10.81 11.51 -21.81
CA VAL A 81 10.93 12.81 -22.49
C VAL A 81 12.40 13.22 -22.61
N ILE A 82 13.17 13.20 -21.51
CA ILE A 82 14.60 13.53 -21.52
C ILE A 82 15.37 12.52 -22.38
N GLY A 83 15.08 11.24 -22.20
CA GLY A 83 15.64 10.14 -22.98
C GLY A 83 15.34 10.29 -24.45
N GLY A 84 14.10 10.62 -24.83
CA GLY A 84 13.71 10.87 -26.22
C GLY A 84 14.49 12.03 -26.87
N VAL A 85 14.69 13.13 -26.15
CA VAL A 85 15.53 14.26 -26.61
C VAL A 85 16.99 13.82 -26.76
N GLY A 86 17.55 13.12 -25.77
CA GLY A 86 18.92 12.59 -25.83
C GLY A 86 19.12 11.57 -26.94
N MET A 87 18.13 10.73 -27.19
CA MET A 87 18.07 9.76 -28.28
C MET A 87 18.06 10.44 -29.65
N GLY A 88 17.29 11.52 -29.80
CA GLY A 88 17.28 12.33 -31.03
C GLY A 88 18.64 12.98 -31.30
N ALA A 89 19.28 13.52 -30.27
CA ALA A 89 20.64 14.09 -30.37
C ALA A 89 21.69 13.02 -30.71
N PHE A 90 21.62 11.84 -30.10
CA PHE A 90 22.51 10.71 -30.38
C PHE A 90 22.36 10.20 -31.82
N ALA A 91 21.13 10.02 -32.29
CA ALA A 91 20.84 9.60 -33.66
C ALA A 91 21.36 10.62 -34.69
N GLY A 92 21.22 11.92 -34.39
CA GLY A 92 21.78 13.00 -35.21
C GLY A 92 23.31 13.00 -35.26
N ALA A 93 23.99 12.69 -34.15
CA ALA A 93 25.46 12.66 -34.07
C ALA A 93 26.09 11.41 -34.69
N THR A 94 25.39 10.27 -34.68
CA THR A 94 25.92 8.97 -35.12
C THR A 94 25.37 8.48 -36.45
N GLY A 95 24.26 9.06 -36.93
CA GLY A 95 23.52 8.57 -38.11
C GLY A 95 22.82 7.23 -37.89
N SER A 96 22.93 6.63 -36.69
CA SER A 96 22.30 5.34 -36.39
C SER A 96 20.81 5.53 -36.11
N LYS A 97 19.96 4.74 -36.78
CA LYS A 97 18.52 4.64 -36.47
C LYS A 97 18.21 3.61 -35.38
N GLU A 98 19.22 2.85 -34.97
CA GLU A 98 19.10 1.81 -33.95
C GLU A 98 19.03 2.42 -32.55
N MET A 99 18.23 1.80 -31.69
CA MET A 99 18.15 2.18 -30.30
C MET A 99 19.39 1.65 -29.55
N PRO A 100 20.13 2.49 -28.80
CA PRO A 100 21.25 2.04 -27.99
C PRO A 100 20.82 0.92 -27.04
N VAL A 101 21.60 -0.16 -27.00
CA VAL A 101 21.32 -1.35 -26.18
C VAL A 101 21.14 -1.00 -24.69
N PHE A 102 21.89 -0.03 -24.18
CA PHE A 102 21.77 0.39 -22.78
C PHE A 102 20.36 0.93 -22.45
N PHE A 103 19.69 1.59 -23.41
CA PHE A 103 18.35 2.14 -23.21
C PHE A 103 17.31 1.02 -23.14
N ILE A 104 17.44 0.00 -24.00
CA ILE A 104 16.60 -1.20 -23.97
C ILE A 104 16.74 -1.92 -22.63
N ILE A 105 17.97 -2.14 -22.16
CA ILE A 105 18.25 -2.76 -20.85
C ILE A 105 17.63 -1.93 -19.72
N ALA A 106 17.77 -0.61 -19.75
CA ALA A 106 17.18 0.28 -18.75
C ALA A 106 15.64 0.20 -18.73
N MET A 107 14.99 0.13 -19.90
CA MET A 107 13.54 -0.04 -19.97
C MET A 107 13.09 -1.39 -19.42
N ILE A 108 13.77 -2.49 -19.77
CA ILE A 108 13.47 -3.82 -19.23
C ILE A 108 13.62 -3.83 -17.71
N GLY A 109 14.72 -3.28 -17.19
CA GLY A 109 14.96 -3.19 -15.75
C GLY A 109 13.88 -2.35 -15.04
N PHE A 110 13.46 -1.24 -15.64
CA PHE A 110 12.38 -0.41 -15.13
C PHE A 110 11.06 -1.18 -15.03
N TYR A 111 10.66 -1.91 -16.08
CA TYR A 111 9.45 -2.71 -16.06
C TYR A 111 9.55 -3.84 -15.03
N ILE A 112 10.66 -4.57 -14.96
CA ILE A 112 10.85 -5.62 -13.94
C ILE A 112 10.69 -5.05 -12.53
N LEU A 113 11.29 -3.89 -12.25
CA LEU A 113 11.17 -3.22 -10.96
C LEU A 113 9.71 -2.82 -10.67
N LEU A 114 9.01 -2.24 -11.65
CA LEU A 114 7.61 -1.86 -11.51
C LEU A 114 6.72 -3.08 -11.21
N PHE A 115 6.91 -4.18 -11.95
CA PHE A 115 6.23 -5.43 -11.71
C PHE A 115 6.52 -5.96 -10.30
N ALA A 116 7.79 -6.01 -9.89
CA ALA A 116 8.18 -6.46 -8.56
C ALA A 116 7.51 -5.65 -7.44
N ILE A 117 7.41 -4.33 -7.60
CA ILE A 117 6.73 -3.44 -6.64
C ILE A 117 5.23 -3.72 -6.59
N ILE A 118 4.56 -3.79 -7.75
CA ILE A 118 3.11 -4.04 -7.82
C ILE A 118 2.76 -5.37 -7.14
N PHE A 119 3.41 -6.45 -7.58
CA PHE A 119 3.14 -7.79 -7.06
C PHE A 119 3.60 -7.94 -5.60
N GLY A 120 4.69 -7.27 -5.21
CA GLY A 120 5.16 -7.22 -3.83
C GLY A 120 4.15 -6.54 -2.90
N CYS A 121 3.62 -5.38 -3.29
CA CYS A 121 2.60 -4.67 -2.53
C CYS A 121 1.29 -5.46 -2.44
N ILE A 122 0.86 -6.08 -3.54
CA ILE A 122 -0.30 -6.97 -3.58
C ILE A 122 -0.12 -8.15 -2.62
N GLY A 123 0.98 -8.88 -2.73
CA GLY A 123 1.29 -10.01 -1.87
C GLY A 123 1.36 -9.61 -0.40
N TYR A 124 1.93 -8.44 -0.11
CA TYR A 124 2.02 -7.93 1.25
C TYR A 124 0.65 -7.51 1.81
N SER A 125 -0.23 -6.92 1.00
CA SER A 125 -1.60 -6.61 1.40
C SER A 125 -2.41 -7.86 1.73
N ILE A 126 -2.27 -8.91 0.89
CA ILE A 126 -2.89 -10.23 1.14
C ILE A 126 -2.37 -10.83 2.44
N TYR A 127 -1.04 -10.81 2.65
CA TYR A 127 -0.42 -11.29 3.89
C TYR A 127 -0.99 -10.59 5.12
N MET A 128 -1.10 -9.26 5.09
CA MET A 128 -1.66 -8.47 6.19
C MET A 128 -3.14 -8.81 6.43
N GLY A 129 -3.92 -8.96 5.37
CA GLY A 129 -5.32 -9.38 5.44
C GLY A 129 -5.49 -10.76 6.09
N ILE A 130 -4.69 -11.75 5.69
CA ILE A 130 -4.75 -13.10 6.28
C ILE A 130 -4.39 -13.05 7.78
N LYS A 131 -3.36 -12.30 8.15
CA LYS A 131 -2.97 -12.16 9.56
C LYS A 131 -4.03 -11.43 10.38
N SER A 132 -4.70 -10.42 9.82
CA SER A 132 -5.81 -9.77 10.51
C SER A 132 -7.03 -10.69 10.63
N TYR A 133 -7.29 -11.55 9.65
CA TYR A 133 -8.36 -12.56 9.75
C TYR A 133 -8.09 -13.57 10.89
N GLN A 134 -6.82 -13.88 11.16
CA GLN A 134 -6.40 -14.68 12.33
C GLN A 134 -6.54 -13.92 13.67
N GLY A 135 -7.05 -12.69 13.68
CA GLY A 135 -7.15 -11.84 14.86
C GLY A 135 -5.83 -11.24 15.33
N LYS A 136 -4.77 -11.27 14.51
CA LYS A 136 -3.45 -10.75 14.89
C LYS A 136 -3.35 -9.26 14.65
N MET A 137 -2.82 -8.54 15.64
CA MET A 137 -2.50 -7.11 15.56
C MET A 137 -1.22 -6.83 14.77
N VAL A 138 -1.20 -7.22 13.50
CA VAL A 138 -0.04 -6.99 12.62
C VAL A 138 0.14 -5.52 12.29
N LYS A 139 1.40 -5.08 12.24
CA LYS A 139 1.77 -3.70 12.00
C LYS A 139 2.51 -3.54 10.68
N TYR A 140 2.05 -2.61 9.85
CA TYR A 140 2.90 -2.06 8.79
C TYR A 140 4.12 -1.37 9.42
N PRO A 141 5.37 -1.61 8.98
CA PRO A 141 6.57 -1.11 9.61
C PRO A 141 6.59 0.41 9.84
N VAL A 142 6.13 1.19 8.85
CA VAL A 142 6.22 2.65 8.87
C VAL A 142 5.03 3.30 9.60
N ILE A 143 3.80 2.86 9.29
CA ILE A 143 2.58 3.52 9.75
C ILE A 143 1.89 2.80 10.91
N GLY A 144 2.19 1.52 11.12
CA GLY A 144 1.47 0.67 12.05
C GLY A 144 1.56 1.12 13.50
N ASN A 145 2.72 1.62 13.93
CA ASN A 145 2.89 2.17 15.29
C ASN A 145 2.08 3.44 15.51
N LYS A 146 2.06 4.36 14.53
CA LYS A 146 1.28 5.61 14.62
C LYS A 146 -0.22 5.35 14.65
N VAL A 147 -0.71 4.44 13.80
CA VAL A 147 -2.13 4.06 13.80
C VAL A 147 -2.49 3.35 15.10
N TYR A 148 -1.63 2.45 15.58
CA TYR A 148 -1.84 1.76 16.86
C TYR A 148 -1.95 2.76 18.01
N ALA A 149 -0.99 3.68 18.12
CA ALA A 149 -1.00 4.75 19.11
C ALA A 149 -2.29 5.58 19.05
N LYS A 150 -2.71 5.98 17.83
CA LYS A 150 -3.94 6.75 17.60
C LYS A 150 -5.22 6.01 18.04
N VAL A 151 -5.30 4.71 17.81
CA VAL A 151 -6.51 3.91 18.09
C VAL A 151 -6.56 3.41 19.54
N TYR A 152 -5.41 3.07 20.11
CA TYR A 152 -5.31 2.43 21.44
C TYR A 152 -4.77 3.34 22.53
N GLY A 153 -4.33 4.57 22.22
CA GLY A 153 -3.94 5.57 23.22
C GLY A 153 -2.58 5.32 23.89
N THR A 154 -1.70 4.54 23.27
CA THR A 154 -0.30 4.42 23.72
C THR A 154 0.49 5.56 23.07
N ALA A 155 0.80 6.61 23.82
CA ALA A 155 1.55 7.75 23.32
C ALA A 155 2.92 7.32 22.79
N SER A 156 3.21 7.77 21.54
CA SER A 156 4.50 7.90 20.84
C SER A 156 5.61 6.89 21.15
#